data_AF-A0A6P1ZMZ8-F1
#
_entry.id   AF-A0A6P1ZMZ8-F1
#
_cell.length_a   1.000
_cell.length_b   1.000
_cell.length_c   1.000
_cell.angle_alpha   90.00
_cell.angle_beta   90.00
_cell.angle_gamma   90.00
#
_symmetry.space_group_name_H-M   'P 1'
#
loop_
_entity.id
_entity.type
_entity.pdbx_description
1 polymer ?
#
loop_
_entity_poly.entity_id
_entity_poly.type
_entity_poly.pdbx_seq_one_letter_code
_entity_poly.pdbx_strand_id
1 'polypeptide(L)'
;MCRYCYVPGTTPWRRLKKPLDEFRHFRPKDNIIPRFERDCSRLFLLAGEKPVSIFFSFTHDPFCGACAPLMRECLRIMHRFHIGAIILTKAVLTPGDIELLARLPSADVGITLTTTESWMHWEPRAPSPWDRVTNLQKAKGSGLSTWVSCEPILGVDELRESIRISSPWADRYALGRLNHHPDADRINYRLAISKAVEVLERAGKLYTIKEGSR
;
A
#
# COMPACT_ATOMS: atom_id res chain seq x y z
N MET A 1 11.56 9.66 -6.03
CA MET A 1 11.39 8.58 -5.03
C MET A 1 10.92 9.22 -3.75
N CYS A 2 10.15 8.52 -2.92
CA CYS A 2 9.79 9.08 -1.62
C CYS A 2 11.05 9.28 -0.76
N ARG A 3 11.17 10.40 -0.06
CA ARG A 3 12.36 10.72 0.76
C ARG A 3 12.55 9.76 1.93
N TYR A 4 11.43 9.26 2.47
CA TYR A 4 11.42 8.28 3.57
C TYR A 4 11.49 6.81 3.08
N CYS A 5 11.70 6.54 1.79
CA CYS A 5 11.64 5.18 1.26
C CYS A 5 12.73 4.29 1.86
N TYR A 6 12.34 3.28 2.62
CA TYR A 6 13.27 2.37 3.28
C TYR A 6 13.84 1.28 2.34
N VAL A 7 13.16 0.99 1.23
CA VAL A 7 13.44 -0.18 0.37
C VAL A 7 14.88 -0.20 -0.18
N PRO A 8 15.48 0.92 -0.64
CA PRO A 8 16.89 0.92 -1.02
C PRO A 8 17.82 0.45 0.10
N GLY A 9 17.46 0.74 1.36
CA GLY A 9 18.23 0.36 2.55
C GLY A 9 18.04 -1.09 3.00
N THR A 10 16.95 -1.75 2.63
CA THR A 10 16.64 -3.14 3.01
C THR A 10 16.90 -4.16 1.89
N THR A 11 17.33 -3.70 0.72
CA THR A 11 17.72 -4.55 -0.40
C THR A 11 19.24 -4.57 -0.58
N PRO A 12 19.81 -5.55 -1.31
CA PRO A 12 21.23 -5.55 -1.65
C PRO A 12 21.71 -4.29 -2.39
N TRP A 13 20.79 -3.44 -2.85
CA TRP A 13 21.09 -2.20 -3.56
C TRP A 13 22.08 -1.30 -2.82
N ARG A 14 21.85 -1.09 -1.51
CA ARG A 14 22.78 -0.31 -0.66
C ARG A 14 24.15 -0.97 -0.55
N ARG A 15 24.20 -2.31 -0.39
CA ARG A 15 25.47 -3.06 -0.31
C ARG A 15 26.25 -3.01 -1.62
N LEU A 16 25.55 -3.07 -2.75
CA LEU A 16 26.13 -3.08 -4.09
C LEU A 16 26.50 -1.68 -4.59
N LYS A 17 26.30 -0.62 -3.79
CA LYS A 17 26.58 0.79 -4.12
C LYS A 17 26.01 1.21 -5.49
N LYS A 18 24.88 0.63 -5.89
CA LYS A 18 24.27 0.93 -7.18
C LYS A 18 23.63 2.33 -7.16
N PRO A 19 23.63 3.06 -8.29
CA PRO A 19 22.99 4.36 -8.38
C PRO A 19 21.50 4.31 -7.99
N LEU A 20 21.01 5.31 -7.24
CA LEU A 20 19.61 5.34 -6.78
C LEU A 20 18.62 5.57 -7.94
N ASP A 21 19.08 6.21 -9.00
CA ASP A 21 18.32 6.38 -10.23
C ASP A 21 18.10 5.03 -10.92
N GLU A 22 19.08 4.12 -10.95
CA GLU A 22 18.89 2.77 -11.47
C GLU A 22 17.83 1.98 -10.68
N PHE A 23 17.72 2.18 -9.36
CA PHE A 23 16.75 1.49 -8.48
C PHE A 23 15.30 1.77 -8.90
N ARG A 24 15.05 2.93 -9.50
CA ARG A 24 13.71 3.37 -9.88
C ARG A 24 13.16 2.65 -11.10
N HIS A 25 14.01 1.96 -11.86
CA HIS A 25 13.61 1.32 -13.10
C HIS A 25 13.03 -0.06 -12.78
N PHE A 26 11.74 -0.23 -13.06
CA PHE A 26 11.10 -1.53 -12.94
C PHE A 26 11.75 -2.52 -13.91
N ARG A 27 12.20 -3.65 -13.36
CA ARG A 27 12.72 -4.78 -14.12
C ARG A 27 12.05 -6.05 -13.59
N PRO A 28 11.09 -6.64 -14.32
CA PRO A 28 10.50 -7.90 -13.90
C PRO A 28 11.60 -8.97 -13.86
N LYS A 29 11.49 -9.90 -12.91
CA LYS A 29 12.37 -11.08 -12.90
C LYS A 29 12.03 -11.97 -14.09
N ASP A 30 13.02 -12.66 -14.61
CA ASP A 30 12.81 -13.66 -15.66
C ASP A 30 11.79 -14.70 -15.21
N ASN A 31 10.87 -15.04 -16.11
CA ASN A 31 9.81 -16.01 -15.88
C ASN A 31 8.93 -15.70 -14.65
N ILE A 32 8.78 -14.42 -14.27
CA ILE A 32 7.98 -14.04 -13.09
C ILE A 32 6.53 -14.54 -13.18
N ILE A 33 5.90 -14.47 -14.36
CA ILE A 33 4.52 -14.92 -14.55
C ILE A 33 4.39 -16.45 -14.41
N PRO A 34 5.15 -17.28 -15.15
CA PRO A 34 5.11 -18.73 -14.94
C PRO A 34 5.44 -19.16 -13.51
N ARG A 35 6.36 -18.47 -12.83
CA ARG A 35 6.70 -18.75 -11.42
C ARG A 35 5.52 -18.41 -10.50
N PHE A 36 4.92 -17.25 -10.68
CA PHE A 36 3.77 -16.81 -9.89
C PHE A 36 2.55 -17.74 -10.08
N GLU A 37 2.32 -18.21 -11.31
CA GLU A 37 1.26 -19.18 -11.58
C GLU A 37 1.49 -20.52 -10.86
N ARG A 38 2.73 -21.04 -10.85
CA ARG A 38 3.06 -22.24 -10.07
C ARG A 38 2.86 -22.03 -8.58
N ASP A 39 3.23 -20.86 -8.05
CA ASP A 39 3.03 -20.52 -6.64
C ASP A 39 1.52 -20.46 -6.30
N CYS A 40 0.69 -19.88 -7.17
CA CYS A 40 -0.76 -19.85 -7.02
C CYS A 40 -1.37 -21.26 -7.07
N SER A 41 -0.95 -22.11 -8.01
CA SER A 41 -1.39 -23.50 -8.09
C SER A 41 -1.04 -24.27 -6.81
N ARG A 42 0.17 -24.09 -6.27
CA ARG A 42 0.59 -24.71 -5.01
C ARG A 42 -0.24 -24.21 -3.83
N LEU A 43 -0.50 -22.90 -3.75
CA LEU A 43 -1.34 -22.33 -2.69
C LEU A 43 -2.76 -22.88 -2.75
N PHE A 44 -3.35 -22.97 -3.94
CA PHE A 44 -4.69 -23.53 -4.15
C PHE A 44 -4.77 -24.98 -3.65
N LEU A 45 -3.79 -25.83 -4.00
CA LEU A 45 -3.74 -27.22 -3.54
C LEU A 45 -3.56 -27.35 -2.01
N LEU A 46 -2.79 -26.46 -1.39
CA LEU A 46 -2.49 -26.51 0.05
C LEU A 46 -3.62 -25.92 0.92
N ALA A 47 -4.38 -24.97 0.38
CA ALA A 47 -5.41 -24.26 1.13
C ALA A 47 -6.69 -25.07 1.35
N GLY A 48 -6.99 -26.00 0.43
CA GLY A 48 -8.28 -26.69 0.41
C GLY A 48 -9.41 -25.66 0.27
N GLU A 49 -10.36 -25.67 1.21
CA GLU A 49 -11.50 -24.74 1.23
C GLU A 49 -11.20 -23.40 1.93
N LYS A 50 -10.01 -23.23 2.53
CA LYS A 50 -9.69 -22.02 3.27
C LYS A 50 -9.46 -20.84 2.32
N PRO A 51 -10.09 -19.68 2.54
CA PRO A 51 -9.78 -18.48 1.77
C PRO A 51 -8.30 -18.11 1.90
N VAL A 52 -7.65 -17.84 0.77
CA VAL A 52 -6.27 -17.35 0.70
C VAL A 52 -6.25 -15.96 0.11
N SER A 53 -5.38 -15.10 0.62
CA SER A 53 -5.09 -13.82 -0.01
C SER A 53 -3.61 -13.54 -0.04
N ILE A 54 -3.15 -12.88 -1.10
CA ILE A 54 -1.76 -12.45 -1.26
C ILE A 54 -1.68 -10.95 -1.03
N PHE A 55 -0.74 -10.51 -0.19
CA PHE A 55 -0.49 -9.09 0.06
C PHE A 55 0.60 -8.52 -0.86
N PHE A 56 0.28 -7.44 -1.56
CA PHE A 56 1.17 -6.75 -2.49
C PHE A 56 1.51 -5.34 -1.99
N SER A 57 2.77 -5.10 -1.61
CA SER A 57 3.43 -3.77 -1.51
C SER A 57 4.81 -3.74 -0.84
N PHE A 58 5.33 -4.87 -0.35
CA PHE A 58 6.48 -4.88 0.59
C PHE A 58 7.75 -4.15 0.11
N THR A 59 8.16 -4.39 -1.13
CA THR A 59 9.40 -3.80 -1.69
C THR A 59 9.14 -3.07 -3.00
N HIS A 60 7.88 -3.03 -3.43
CA HIS A 60 7.49 -2.41 -4.69
C HIS A 60 6.01 -2.04 -4.68
N ASP A 61 5.67 -0.93 -5.33
CA ASP A 61 4.27 -0.54 -5.52
C ASP A 61 3.68 -1.35 -6.70
N PRO A 62 2.65 -2.18 -6.47
CA PRO A 62 2.12 -3.11 -7.48
C PRO A 62 1.53 -2.42 -8.72
N PHE A 63 1.10 -1.16 -8.60
CA PHE A 63 0.42 -0.45 -9.68
C PHE A 63 1.20 0.78 -10.19
N CYS A 64 2.48 0.93 -9.82
CA CYS A 64 3.25 2.06 -10.35
C CYS A 64 3.61 1.87 -11.83
N GLY A 65 3.16 2.79 -12.69
CA GLY A 65 3.54 2.89 -14.10
C GLY A 65 3.72 1.55 -14.83
N ALA A 66 4.98 1.20 -15.12
CA ALA A 66 5.37 0.02 -15.89
C ALA A 66 5.01 -1.35 -15.24
N CYS A 67 4.62 -1.36 -13.96
CA CYS A 67 4.31 -2.57 -13.21
C CYS A 67 2.85 -2.99 -13.37
N ALA A 68 1.95 -2.03 -13.66
CA ALA A 68 0.53 -2.29 -13.74
C ALA A 68 0.15 -3.38 -14.75
N PRO A 69 0.74 -3.47 -15.96
CA PRO A 69 0.47 -4.59 -16.87
C PRO A 69 0.80 -5.96 -16.28
N LEU A 70 1.93 -6.07 -15.57
CA LEU A 70 2.31 -7.31 -14.91
C LEU A 70 1.34 -7.65 -13.77
N MET A 71 0.98 -6.66 -12.96
CA MET A 71 0.04 -6.85 -11.85
C MET A 71 -1.34 -7.30 -12.36
N ARG A 72 -1.84 -6.73 -13.46
CA ARG A 72 -3.09 -7.18 -14.10
C ARG A 72 -3.04 -8.65 -14.50
N GLU A 73 -1.91 -9.11 -15.01
CA GLU A 73 -1.72 -10.52 -15.34
C GLU A 73 -1.71 -11.41 -14.09
N CYS A 74 -1.05 -10.98 -13.01
CA CYS A 74 -1.13 -11.64 -11.72
C CYS A 74 -2.58 -11.74 -11.20
N LEU A 75 -3.37 -10.67 -11.30
CA LEU A 75 -4.79 -10.71 -10.88
C LEU A 75 -5.61 -11.72 -11.68
N ARG A 76 -5.39 -11.84 -13.00
CA ARG A 76 -6.05 -12.84 -13.84
C ARG A 76 -5.68 -14.27 -13.43
N ILE A 77 -4.43 -14.50 -13.07
CA ILE A 77 -3.96 -15.79 -12.55
C ILE A 77 -4.64 -16.09 -11.21
N MET A 78 -4.62 -15.14 -10.27
CA MET A 78 -5.23 -15.27 -8.96
C MET A 78 -6.72 -15.58 -9.03
N HIS A 79 -7.44 -14.94 -9.97
CA HIS A 79 -8.85 -15.23 -10.24
C HIS A 79 -9.07 -16.72 -10.61
N ARG A 80 -8.24 -17.30 -11.49
CA ARG A 80 -8.36 -18.73 -11.87
C ARG A 80 -8.17 -19.68 -10.69
N PHE A 81 -7.32 -19.31 -9.74
CA PHE A 81 -7.01 -20.10 -8.56
C PHE A 81 -7.84 -19.72 -7.32
N HIS A 82 -8.87 -18.87 -7.46
CA HIS A 82 -9.71 -18.41 -6.35
C HIS A 82 -8.89 -17.83 -5.18
N ILE A 83 -7.88 -17.01 -5.50
CA ILE A 83 -7.02 -16.34 -4.52
C ILE A 83 -7.39 -14.86 -4.45
N GLY A 84 -7.62 -14.35 -3.23
CA GLY A 84 -7.88 -12.94 -2.98
C GLY A 84 -6.64 -12.06 -2.98
N ALA A 85 -6.83 -10.74 -3.02
CA ALA A 85 -5.73 -9.77 -3.04
C ALA A 85 -5.86 -8.74 -1.92
N ILE A 86 -4.76 -8.47 -1.23
CA ILE A 86 -4.62 -7.28 -0.38
C ILE A 86 -3.63 -6.37 -1.09
N ILE A 87 -4.07 -5.18 -1.49
CA ILE A 87 -3.27 -4.22 -2.25
C ILE A 87 -2.93 -3.05 -1.35
N LEU A 88 -1.69 -2.57 -1.40
CA LEU A 88 -1.34 -1.23 -0.92
C LEU A 88 -0.56 -0.50 -2.01
N THR A 89 -1.04 0.67 -2.41
CA THR A 89 -0.43 1.44 -3.51
C THR A 89 -0.49 2.95 -3.25
N LYS A 90 0.43 3.70 -3.85
CA LYS A 90 0.30 5.16 -4.02
C LYS A 90 -0.21 5.53 -5.40
N ALA A 91 -0.25 4.59 -6.34
CA ALA A 91 -0.73 4.80 -7.69
C ALA A 91 -2.27 4.96 -7.72
N VAL A 92 -2.78 5.51 -8.82
CA VAL A 92 -4.22 5.57 -9.11
C VAL A 92 -4.58 4.36 -9.95
N LEU A 93 -5.54 3.58 -9.47
CA LEU A 93 -6.05 2.42 -10.20
C LEU A 93 -6.94 2.90 -11.36
N THR A 94 -6.82 2.24 -12.51
CA THR A 94 -7.75 2.46 -13.61
C THR A 94 -9.08 1.75 -13.34
N PRO A 95 -10.18 2.12 -14.02
CA PRO A 95 -11.44 1.39 -13.90
C PRO A 95 -11.29 -0.12 -14.16
N GLY A 96 -10.46 -0.51 -15.15
CA GLY A 96 -10.17 -1.91 -15.43
C GLY A 96 -9.37 -2.62 -14.33
N ASP A 97 -8.52 -1.89 -13.59
CA ASP A 97 -7.83 -2.46 -12.42
C ASP A 97 -8.82 -2.78 -11.30
N ILE A 98 -9.76 -1.87 -11.04
CA ILE A 98 -10.82 -2.04 -10.04
C ILE A 98 -11.73 -3.22 -10.43
N GLU A 99 -12.11 -3.32 -11.71
CA GLU A 99 -12.90 -4.43 -12.22
C GLU A 99 -12.21 -5.79 -12.03
N LEU A 100 -10.90 -5.87 -12.33
CA LEU A 100 -10.13 -7.10 -12.10
C LEU A 100 -10.09 -7.49 -10.62
N LEU A 101 -9.94 -6.51 -9.72
CA LEU A 101 -9.96 -6.74 -8.27
C LEU A 101 -11.33 -7.20 -7.79
N ALA A 102 -12.42 -6.61 -8.31
CA ALA A 102 -13.78 -6.97 -7.95
C ALA A 102 -14.20 -8.38 -8.39
N ARG A 103 -13.49 -8.98 -9.35
CA ARG A 103 -13.72 -10.37 -9.77
C ARG A 103 -13.06 -11.40 -8.84
N LEU A 104 -12.12 -11.00 -7.98
CA LEU A 104 -11.49 -11.91 -7.04
C LEU A 104 -12.47 -12.35 -5.95
N PRO A 105 -12.27 -13.54 -5.32
CA PRO A 105 -13.13 -13.97 -4.21
C PRO A 105 -13.06 -13.05 -3.00
N SER A 106 -11.97 -12.31 -2.84
CA SER A 106 -11.85 -11.19 -1.93
C SER A 106 -10.79 -10.22 -2.44
N ALA A 107 -11.06 -8.93 -2.29
CA ALA A 107 -10.09 -7.89 -2.62
C ALA A 107 -10.19 -6.74 -1.63
N ASP A 108 -9.03 -6.25 -1.24
CA ASP A 108 -8.89 -5.27 -0.18
C ASP A 108 -7.89 -4.18 -0.60
N VAL A 109 -8.45 -3.02 -0.96
CA VAL A 109 -7.74 -1.95 -1.66
C VAL A 109 -7.25 -0.90 -0.67
N GLY A 110 -5.94 -0.84 -0.55
CA GLY A 110 -5.23 0.09 0.32
C GLY A 110 -4.56 1.21 -0.45
N ILE A 111 -4.65 2.43 0.08
CA ILE A 111 -3.78 3.54 -0.33
C ILE A 111 -2.78 3.89 0.77
N THR A 112 -1.58 4.34 0.40
CA THR A 112 -0.71 5.03 1.37
C THR A 112 -1.02 6.52 1.38
N LEU A 113 -1.36 7.05 2.55
CA LEU A 113 -1.68 8.46 2.79
C LEU A 113 -0.89 8.97 4.00
N THR A 114 0.30 9.51 3.72
CA THR A 114 1.31 9.87 4.73
C THR A 114 1.31 11.37 5.03
N THR A 115 1.02 12.20 4.03
CA THR A 115 1.02 13.66 4.08
C THR A 115 0.07 14.21 3.03
N THR A 116 -0.52 15.36 3.32
CA THR A 116 -1.47 16.08 2.47
C THR A 116 -0.92 17.43 2.00
N GLU A 117 -0.17 18.14 2.85
CA GLU A 117 0.41 19.45 2.52
C GLU A 117 1.82 19.30 1.97
N SER A 118 2.67 18.55 2.67
CA SER A 118 4.09 18.39 2.33
C SER A 118 4.35 17.26 1.32
N TRP A 119 3.33 16.77 0.63
CA TRP A 119 3.43 15.58 -0.23
C TRP A 119 4.40 15.78 -1.40
N MET A 120 4.49 16.98 -1.98
CA MET A 120 5.47 17.24 -3.05
C MET A 120 6.91 17.17 -2.52
N HIS A 121 7.14 17.53 -1.26
CA HIS A 121 8.45 17.40 -0.63
C HIS A 121 8.78 15.92 -0.39
N TRP A 122 7.87 15.19 0.26
CA TRP A 122 8.10 13.82 0.72
C TRP A 122 7.95 12.77 -0.38
N GLU A 123 7.04 12.97 -1.32
CA GLU A 123 6.58 12.01 -2.31
C GLU A 123 6.48 12.62 -3.74
N PRO A 124 7.52 13.32 -4.23
CA PRO A 124 7.46 14.18 -5.43
C PRO A 124 7.06 13.50 -6.75
N ARG A 125 6.97 12.17 -6.78
CA ARG A 125 6.68 11.38 -7.99
C ARG A 125 5.43 10.51 -7.86
N ALA A 126 4.79 10.53 -6.70
CA ALA A 126 3.55 9.83 -6.50
C ALA A 126 2.37 10.76 -6.85
N PRO A 127 1.22 10.22 -7.26
CA PRO A 127 -0.02 11.00 -7.41
C PRO A 127 -0.36 11.80 -6.17
N SER A 128 -1.14 12.87 -6.32
CA SER A 128 -1.51 13.70 -5.17
C SER A 128 -2.30 12.90 -4.12
N PRO A 129 -2.25 13.29 -2.84
CA PRO A 129 -3.08 12.70 -1.78
C PRO A 129 -4.57 12.66 -2.15
N TRP A 130 -5.06 13.70 -2.82
CA TRP A 130 -6.45 13.82 -3.27
C TRP A 130 -6.80 12.81 -4.36
N ASP A 131 -5.92 12.61 -5.35
CA ASP A 131 -6.13 11.59 -6.38
C ASP A 131 -6.20 10.18 -5.78
N ARG A 132 -5.39 9.92 -4.75
CA ARG A 132 -5.41 8.64 -4.03
C ARG A 132 -6.72 8.46 -3.27
N VAL A 133 -7.24 9.50 -2.63
CA VAL A 133 -8.55 9.45 -1.95
C VAL A 133 -9.68 9.26 -2.97
N THR A 134 -9.65 9.93 -4.12
CA THR A 134 -10.61 9.68 -5.20
C THR A 134 -10.53 8.24 -5.71
N ASN A 135 -9.33 7.67 -5.79
CA ASN A 135 -9.14 6.27 -6.13
C ASN A 135 -9.75 5.32 -5.08
N LEU A 136 -9.54 5.60 -3.79
CA LEU A 136 -10.15 4.87 -2.68
C LEU A 136 -11.68 4.93 -2.71
N GLN A 137 -12.24 6.11 -2.99
CA GLN A 137 -13.68 6.32 -3.16
C GLN A 137 -14.24 5.45 -4.29
N LYS A 138 -13.56 5.37 -5.44
CA LYS A 138 -13.97 4.52 -6.57
C LYS A 138 -13.95 3.03 -6.21
N ALA A 139 -12.90 2.58 -5.51
CA ALA A 139 -12.82 1.22 -5.02
C ALA A 139 -13.98 0.90 -4.04
N LYS A 140 -14.24 1.79 -3.08
CA LYS A 140 -15.34 1.66 -2.13
C LYS A 140 -16.70 1.60 -2.82
N GLY A 141 -16.93 2.49 -3.78
CA GLY A 141 -18.16 2.53 -4.58
C GLY A 141 -18.38 1.31 -5.46
N SER A 142 -17.32 0.53 -5.74
CA SER A 142 -17.39 -0.74 -6.46
C SER A 142 -17.59 -1.96 -5.54
N GLY A 143 -17.86 -1.73 -4.25
CA GLY A 143 -18.10 -2.79 -3.27
C GLY A 143 -16.85 -3.43 -2.68
N LEU A 144 -15.65 -2.89 -2.97
CA LEU A 144 -14.40 -3.42 -2.42
C LEU A 144 -14.19 -2.98 -0.97
N SER A 145 -13.54 -3.84 -0.19
CA SER A 145 -12.98 -3.46 1.12
C SER A 145 -11.86 -2.46 0.91
N THR A 146 -11.76 -1.48 1.81
CA THR A 146 -10.83 -0.36 1.64
C THR A 146 -10.07 -0.03 2.91
N TRP A 147 -8.83 0.41 2.75
CA TRP A 147 -8.01 0.82 3.89
C TRP A 147 -6.98 1.87 3.55
N VAL A 148 -6.45 2.48 4.60
CA VAL A 148 -5.44 3.53 4.48
C VAL A 148 -4.25 3.18 5.36
N SER A 149 -3.07 3.19 4.76
CA SER A 149 -1.80 3.10 5.48
C SER A 149 -1.25 4.52 5.68
N CYS A 150 -1.22 4.98 6.93
CA CYS A 150 -0.54 6.20 7.33
C CYS A 150 0.88 5.85 7.77
N GLU A 151 1.68 5.33 6.82
CA GLU A 151 3.00 4.79 7.09
C GLU A 151 4.04 5.34 6.10
N PRO A 152 5.03 6.11 6.58
CA PRO A 152 5.23 6.53 7.96
C PRO A 152 4.26 7.64 8.39
N ILE A 153 4.05 7.78 9.70
CA ILE A 153 3.53 9.03 10.29
C ILE A 153 4.65 10.07 10.20
N LEU A 154 4.38 11.21 9.55
CA LEU A 154 5.34 12.32 9.39
C LEU A 154 5.08 13.52 10.31
N GLY A 155 3.91 13.57 10.93
CA GLY A 155 3.50 14.67 11.79
C GLY A 155 2.10 14.44 12.32
N VAL A 156 1.78 15.11 13.43
CA VAL A 156 0.45 15.00 14.07
C VAL A 156 -0.64 15.56 13.14
N ASP A 157 -0.41 16.74 12.58
CA ASP A 157 -1.40 17.40 11.73
C ASP A 157 -1.54 16.71 10.37
N GLU A 158 -0.44 16.25 9.78
CA GLU A 158 -0.44 15.45 8.55
C GLU A 158 -1.24 14.15 8.70
N LEU A 159 -1.08 13.46 9.83
CA LEU A 159 -1.85 12.27 10.15
C LEU A 159 -3.33 12.57 10.34
N ARG A 160 -3.65 13.62 11.11
CA ARG A 160 -5.03 14.04 11.36
C ARG A 160 -5.75 14.39 10.05
N GLU A 161 -5.09 15.15 9.18
CA GLU A 161 -5.66 15.55 7.90
C GLU A 161 -5.83 14.35 6.96
N SER A 162 -4.84 13.45 6.90
CA SER A 162 -4.94 12.20 6.15
C SER A 162 -6.18 11.40 6.58
N ILE A 163 -6.39 11.19 7.88
CA ILE A 163 -7.57 10.49 8.42
C ILE A 163 -8.86 11.24 8.06
N ARG A 164 -8.89 12.57 8.24
CA ARG A 164 -10.08 13.39 7.97
C ARG A 164 -10.56 13.19 6.54
N ILE A 165 -9.67 13.29 5.56
CA ILE A 165 -10.03 13.27 4.13
C ILE A 165 -10.38 11.87 3.63
N SER A 166 -9.82 10.82 4.24
CA SER A 166 -10.06 9.44 3.81
C SER A 166 -11.13 8.69 4.60
N SER A 167 -11.49 9.15 5.80
CA SER A 167 -12.43 8.44 6.69
C SER A 167 -13.80 8.12 6.09
N PRO A 168 -14.40 8.94 5.20
CA PRO A 168 -15.66 8.55 4.55
C PRO A 168 -15.53 7.29 3.69
N TRP A 169 -14.33 7.00 3.19
CA TRP A 169 -14.08 5.97 2.16
C TRP A 169 -13.20 4.83 2.62
N ALA A 170 -12.61 4.90 3.81
CA ALA A 170 -11.76 3.86 4.39
C ALA A 170 -12.52 3.05 5.43
N ASP A 171 -12.41 1.72 5.38
CA ASP A 171 -12.97 0.84 6.41
C ASP A 171 -12.02 0.69 7.61
N ARG A 172 -10.71 0.73 7.35
CA ARG A 172 -9.69 0.60 8.39
C ARG A 172 -8.39 1.34 8.09
N TYR A 173 -7.58 1.48 9.13
CA TYR A 173 -6.31 2.21 9.10
C TYR A 173 -5.13 1.36 9.60
N ALA A 174 -3.97 1.54 8.99
CA ALA A 174 -2.70 1.09 9.54
C ALA A 174 -1.85 2.32 9.89
N LEU A 175 -1.40 2.40 11.14
CA LEU A 175 -0.62 3.52 11.67
C LEU A 175 0.79 3.01 11.99
N GLY A 176 1.82 3.67 11.47
CA GLY A 176 3.18 3.17 11.65
C GLY A 176 4.22 4.28 11.73
N ARG A 177 5.26 4.02 12.52
CA ARG A 177 6.33 4.99 12.82
C ARG A 177 7.24 5.23 11.62
N LEU A 178 7.76 6.44 11.51
CA LEU A 178 8.94 6.73 10.70
C LEU A 178 10.17 6.04 11.31
N ASN A 179 10.61 4.94 10.71
CA ASN A 179 11.80 4.20 11.13
C ASN A 179 12.99 4.49 10.20
N HIS A 180 14.21 4.38 10.72
CA HIS A 180 15.46 4.49 9.96
C HIS A 180 15.63 5.80 9.15
N HIS A 181 15.06 6.91 9.63
CA HIS A 181 15.16 8.22 9.00
C HIS A 181 15.70 9.26 10.00
N PRO A 182 16.54 10.24 9.57
CA PRO A 182 17.08 11.26 10.47
C PRO A 182 16.03 12.09 11.21
N ASP A 183 14.84 12.25 10.62
CA ASP A 183 13.72 12.98 11.23
C ASP A 183 12.83 12.13 12.15
N ALA A 184 13.15 10.83 12.36
CA ALA A 184 12.31 9.92 13.14
C ALA A 184 12.04 10.41 14.58
N ASP A 185 13.04 11.04 15.21
CA ASP A 185 12.95 11.53 16.59
C ASP A 185 12.33 12.93 16.70
N ARG A 186 12.11 13.61 15.57
CA ARG A 186 11.44 14.92 15.54
C ARG A 186 9.92 14.81 15.71
N ILE A 187 9.37 13.61 15.48
CA ILE A 187 7.95 13.37 15.49
C ILE A 187 7.54 12.89 16.88
N ASN A 188 6.64 13.61 17.54
CA ASN A 188 6.01 13.13 18.77
C ASN A 188 5.02 12.01 18.44
N TYR A 189 5.54 10.79 18.27
CA TYR A 189 4.78 9.62 17.86
C TYR A 189 3.66 9.27 18.83
N ARG A 190 3.91 9.38 20.15
CA ARG A 190 2.90 9.11 21.18
C ARG A 190 1.71 10.05 21.04
N LEU A 191 1.97 11.35 20.87
CA LEU A 191 0.93 12.35 20.65
C LEU A 191 0.18 12.11 19.33
N ALA A 192 0.89 11.77 18.25
CA ALA A 192 0.29 11.48 16.95
C ALA A 192 -0.68 10.29 17.02
N ILE A 193 -0.25 9.19 17.64
CA ILE A 193 -1.09 8.00 17.82
C ILE A 193 -2.30 8.30 18.73
N SER A 194 -2.09 8.96 19.87
CA SER A 194 -3.19 9.29 20.79
C SER A 194 -4.29 10.10 20.11
N LYS A 195 -3.91 11.15 19.35
CA LYS A 195 -4.87 11.96 18.58
C LYS A 195 -5.53 11.20 17.43
N ALA A 196 -4.79 10.32 16.75
CA ALA A 196 -5.35 9.51 15.67
C ALA A 196 -6.38 8.50 16.20
N VAL A 197 -6.07 7.81 17.29
CA VAL A 197 -6.98 6.85 17.94
C VAL A 197 -8.29 7.52 18.34
N GLU A 198 -8.22 8.69 18.99
CA GLU A 198 -9.41 9.47 19.39
C GLU A 198 -10.33 9.76 18.19
N VAL A 199 -9.76 10.16 17.04
CA VAL A 199 -10.53 10.45 15.83
C VAL A 199 -11.10 9.17 15.20
N LEU A 200 -10.31 8.10 15.15
CA LEU A 200 -10.72 6.83 14.53
C LEU A 200 -11.81 6.12 15.33
N GLU A 201 -11.71 6.11 16.66
CA GLU A 201 -12.74 5.56 17.55
C GLU A 201 -14.06 6.32 17.42
N ARG A 202 -14.02 7.66 17.44
CA ARG A 202 -15.22 8.49 17.21
C ARG A 202 -15.87 8.24 15.84
N ALA A 203 -15.07 7.96 14.83
CA ALA A 203 -15.53 7.65 13.48
C ALA A 203 -15.92 6.17 13.28
N GLY A 204 -15.82 5.34 14.32
CA GLY A 204 -16.13 3.90 14.25
C GLY A 204 -15.21 3.13 13.30
N LYS A 205 -13.96 3.58 13.11
CA LYS A 205 -13.01 2.98 12.17
C LYS A 205 -12.12 1.96 12.86
N LEU A 206 -11.89 0.84 12.18
CA LEU A 206 -10.92 -0.17 12.64
C LEU A 206 -9.50 0.36 12.40
N TYR A 207 -8.56 0.00 13.28
CA TYR A 207 -7.17 0.39 13.09
C TYR A 207 -6.18 -0.60 13.67
N THR A 208 -4.95 -0.55 13.16
CA THR A 208 -3.80 -1.27 13.70
C THR A 208 -2.65 -0.31 13.90
N ILE A 209 -2.03 -0.36 15.07
CA ILE A 209 -0.80 0.39 15.37
C ILE A 209 0.37 -0.58 15.18
N LYS A 210 1.25 -0.29 14.24
CA LYS A 210 2.47 -1.08 14.04
C LYS A 210 3.58 -0.50 14.90
N GLU A 211 4.02 -1.28 15.87
CA GLU A 211 5.31 -1.04 16.48
C GLU A 211 6.40 -1.37 15.44
N GLY A 212 7.30 -0.42 15.19
CA GLY A 212 8.43 -0.68 14.28
C GLY A 212 9.21 -1.90 14.76
N SER A 213 9.70 -2.72 13.82
CA SER A 213 10.73 -3.71 14.13
C SER A 213 11.90 -3.00 14.80
N ARG A 214 12.21 -3.38 16.06
CA ARG A 214 13.40 -2.90 16.78
C ARG A 214 14.67 -3.20 16.00
#